data_AF-A0A6I6F3Q7-F1
#
_entry.id   AF-A0A6I6F3Q7-F1
#
_cell.length_a   1.000
_cell.length_b   1.000
_cell.length_c   1.000
_cell.angle_alpha   90.00
_cell.angle_beta   90.00
_cell.angle_gamma   90.00
#
_symmetry.space_group_name_H-M   'P 1'
#
loop_
_entity.id
_entity.type
_entity.pdbx_description
1 polymer ?
#
loop_
_entity_poly.entity_id
_entity_poly.type
_entity_poly.pdbx_seq_one_letter_code
_entity_poly.pdbx_strand_id
1 'polypeptide(L)'
;MEVKGLVVGADAELTGVRRLLTGAVLRSVGRAVDMGAVELTGEQGEDLALHIQCAFRVLHEDQVLLGSRDMTYVRGDAEADAFDNFATACDGRAALLSRVLGGARPKIESVLQNPAGALTLKATRGFSVEVFPDRSATEESWRAFRRGGEHFGFPPSLVQEFAADARP
;
A
#
# COMPACT_ATOMS: atom_id res chain seq x y z
N MET A 1 17.61 -1.66 -29.07
CA MET A 1 16.56 -1.40 -28.07
C MET A 1 17.21 -1.52 -26.70
N GLU A 2 17.49 -0.40 -26.05
CA GLU A 2 18.33 -0.32 -24.85
C GLU A 2 17.59 -0.84 -23.62
N VAL A 3 17.94 -2.05 -23.18
CA VAL A 3 17.44 -2.70 -21.96
C VAL A 3 18.18 -2.17 -20.71
N LYS A 4 19.29 -1.43 -20.88
CA LYS A 4 20.18 -1.03 -19.78
C LYS A 4 19.60 0.06 -18.86
N GLY A 5 18.78 0.97 -19.37
CA GLY A 5 18.18 2.04 -18.56
C GLY A 5 17.05 1.57 -17.63
N LEU A 6 16.29 0.55 -18.05
CA LEU A 6 15.14 0.03 -17.30
C LEU A 6 15.54 -0.74 -16.03
N VAL A 7 16.68 -1.43 -16.08
CA VAL A 7 17.17 -2.30 -14.99
C VAL A 7 17.70 -1.48 -13.81
N VAL A 8 18.42 -0.38 -14.08
CA VAL A 8 19.00 0.48 -13.03
C VAL A 8 17.91 1.20 -12.23
N GLY A 9 16.84 1.65 -12.89
CA GLY A 9 15.70 2.28 -12.21
C GLY A 9 14.94 1.30 -11.31
N ALA A 10 14.76 0.06 -11.75
CA ALA A 10 14.05 -0.97 -10.98
C ALA A 10 14.78 -1.37 -9.68
N ASP A 11 16.11 -1.47 -9.72
CA ASP A 11 16.91 -1.82 -8.54
C ASP A 11 16.95 -0.68 -7.50
N ALA A 12 17.01 0.58 -7.98
CA ALA A 12 16.91 1.75 -7.13
C ALA A 12 15.55 1.87 -6.46
N GLU A 13 14.48 1.58 -7.22
CA GLU A 13 13.11 1.55 -6.72
C GLU A 13 12.92 0.52 -5.60
N LEU A 14 13.37 -0.71 -5.84
CA LEU A 14 13.32 -1.80 -4.87
C LEU A 14 14.09 -1.44 -3.59
N THR A 15 15.29 -0.90 -3.75
CA THR A 15 16.11 -0.47 -2.61
C THR A 15 15.46 0.69 -1.86
N GLY A 16 14.81 1.60 -2.58
CA GLY A 16 14.05 2.73 -2.06
C GLY A 16 12.85 2.30 -1.21
N VAL A 17 11.93 1.52 -1.78
CA VAL A 17 10.73 1.05 -1.08
C VAL A 17 11.07 0.20 0.13
N ARG A 18 12.08 -0.67 0.02
CA ARG A 18 12.54 -1.50 1.16
C ARG A 18 13.07 -0.62 2.28
N ARG A 19 13.92 0.36 1.96
CA ARG A 19 14.49 1.29 2.95
C ARG A 19 13.41 2.16 3.59
N LEU A 20 12.41 2.60 2.82
CA LEU A 20 11.33 3.44 3.31
C LEU A 20 10.43 2.70 4.31
N LEU A 21 10.08 1.43 4.00
CA LEU A 21 9.05 0.71 4.76
C LEU A 21 9.60 -0.23 5.83
N THR A 22 10.85 -0.72 5.71
CA THR A 22 11.43 -1.61 6.71
C THR A 22 11.54 -0.88 8.04
N GLY A 23 11.04 -1.50 9.11
CA GLY A 23 11.03 -0.93 10.44
C GLY A 23 9.89 0.05 10.73
N ALA A 24 9.09 0.42 9.72
CA ALA A 24 7.89 1.21 9.95
C ALA A 24 6.87 0.45 10.80
N VAL A 25 6.09 1.15 11.62
CA VAL A 25 4.97 0.59 12.37
C VAL A 25 3.71 0.70 11.53
N LEU A 26 3.08 -0.44 11.24
CA LEU A 26 1.79 -0.50 10.57
C LEU A 26 0.70 0.01 11.52
N ARG A 27 0.04 1.12 11.17
CA ARG A 27 -0.95 1.78 12.03
C ARG A 27 -2.39 1.44 11.68
N SER A 28 -2.70 1.52 10.39
CA SER A 28 -4.07 1.35 9.91
C SER A 28 -4.08 0.88 8.47
N VAL A 29 -5.20 0.28 8.11
CA VAL A 29 -5.52 -0.11 6.74
C VAL A 29 -6.93 0.39 6.43
N GLY A 30 -7.21 0.66 5.17
CA GLY A 30 -8.50 1.13 4.71
C GLY A 30 -8.47 1.43 3.22
N ARG A 31 -9.18 2.48 2.81
CA ARG A 31 -9.20 2.96 1.43
C ARG A 31 -9.15 4.47 1.34
N ALA A 32 -8.64 4.97 0.23
CA ALA A 32 -8.72 6.36 -0.17
C ALA A 32 -9.45 6.43 -1.53
N VAL A 33 -10.72 6.81 -1.55
CA VAL A 33 -11.56 6.60 -2.75
C VAL A 33 -11.59 5.08 -3.07
N ASP A 34 -11.17 4.66 -4.27
CA ASP A 34 -11.24 3.27 -4.73
C ASP A 34 -9.90 2.52 -4.64
N MET A 35 -8.92 3.06 -3.90
CA MET A 35 -7.62 2.41 -3.69
C MET A 35 -7.45 1.95 -2.25
N GLY A 36 -6.77 0.82 -2.05
CA GLY A 36 -6.30 0.39 -0.74
C GLY A 36 -5.33 1.41 -0.17
N ALA A 37 -5.45 1.68 1.12
CA ALA A 37 -4.58 2.58 1.85
C ALA A 37 -4.01 1.86 3.07
N VAL A 38 -2.70 1.89 3.22
CA VAL A 38 -1.98 1.40 4.39
C VAL A 38 -1.19 2.58 4.95
N GLU A 39 -1.47 2.96 6.20
CA GLU A 39 -0.76 4.05 6.87
C GLU A 39 0.24 3.46 7.85
N LEU A 40 1.46 3.98 7.83
CA LEU A 40 2.54 3.56 8.69
C LEU A 40 3.18 4.78 9.37
N THR A 41 3.96 4.51 10.41
CA THR A 41 4.87 5.48 11.02
C THR A 41 6.28 4.96 10.84
N GLY A 42 7.14 5.71 10.17
CA GLY A 42 8.53 5.33 9.97
C GLY A 42 9.34 5.34 11.28
N GLU A 43 10.57 4.87 11.22
CA GLU A 43 11.41 4.68 12.42
C GLU A 43 11.74 6.01 13.12
N GLN A 44 11.69 7.14 12.41
CA GLN A 44 11.93 8.48 12.96
C GLN A 44 10.63 9.21 13.31
N GLY A 45 9.47 8.54 13.23
CA GLY A 45 8.17 9.12 13.52
C GLY A 45 7.48 9.79 12.33
N GLU A 46 8.04 9.66 11.12
CA GLU A 46 7.49 10.21 9.90
C GLU A 46 6.19 9.51 9.46
N ASP A 47 5.26 10.26 8.86
CA ASP A 47 4.06 9.69 8.26
C ASP A 47 4.38 9.07 6.90
N LEU A 48 4.21 7.75 6.83
CA LEU A 48 4.38 6.95 5.64
C LEU A 48 3.04 6.39 5.20
N ALA A 49 2.87 6.20 3.89
CA ALA A 49 1.68 5.56 3.35
C ALA A 49 2.04 4.66 2.17
N LEU A 50 1.23 3.62 1.97
CA LEU A 50 1.20 2.78 0.78
C LEU A 50 -0.22 2.82 0.21
N HIS A 51 -0.34 3.40 -0.98
CA HIS A 51 -1.57 3.39 -1.77
C HIS A 51 -1.53 2.23 -2.78
N ILE A 52 -2.65 1.54 -2.97
CA ILE A 52 -2.73 0.29 -3.74
C ILE A 52 -3.95 0.31 -4.67
N GLN A 53 -3.71 0.34 -5.98
CA GLN A 53 -4.74 0.45 -7.04
C GLN A 53 -4.89 -0.86 -7.84
N CYS A 54 -4.57 -1.99 -7.21
CA CYS A 54 -4.68 -3.33 -7.76
C CYS A 54 -5.14 -4.31 -6.68
N ALA A 55 -5.22 -5.60 -7.00
CA ALA A 55 -5.57 -6.62 -6.04
C ALA A 55 -4.61 -6.62 -4.83
N PHE A 56 -5.18 -6.69 -3.62
CA PHE A 56 -4.39 -6.78 -2.39
C PHE A 56 -5.13 -7.57 -1.31
N ARG A 57 -4.40 -7.98 -0.29
CA ARG A 57 -4.95 -8.51 0.96
C ARG A 57 -4.07 -8.17 2.16
N VAL A 58 -4.73 -8.07 3.31
CA VAL A 58 -4.11 -7.99 4.62
C VAL A 58 -4.37 -9.30 5.34
N LEU A 59 -3.32 -9.91 5.86
CA LEU A 59 -3.38 -11.19 6.55
C LEU A 59 -2.95 -11.06 8.02
N HIS A 60 -3.42 -12.00 8.82
CA HIS A 60 -2.82 -12.36 10.09
C HIS A 60 -2.59 -13.87 10.08
N GLU A 61 -1.32 -14.27 10.18
CA GLU A 61 -0.87 -15.63 9.87
C GLU A 61 -1.37 -16.03 8.46
N ASP A 62 -2.13 -17.12 8.34
CA ASP A 62 -2.63 -17.62 7.05
C ASP A 62 -4.09 -17.18 6.75
N GLN A 63 -4.64 -16.26 7.54
CA GLN A 63 -6.03 -15.80 7.41
C GLN A 63 -6.12 -14.44 6.73
N VAL A 64 -6.96 -14.33 5.71
CA VAL A 64 -7.29 -13.04 5.07
C VAL A 64 -8.27 -12.28 5.96
N LEU A 65 -7.85 -11.11 6.44
CA LEU A 65 -8.67 -10.24 7.27
C LEU A 65 -9.39 -9.16 6.46
N LEU A 66 -8.73 -8.68 5.42
CA LEU A 66 -9.22 -7.66 4.49
C LEU A 66 -8.67 -7.96 3.09
N GLY A 67 -9.51 -7.92 2.07
CA GLY A 67 -9.10 -8.03 0.67
C GLY A 67 -9.64 -6.88 -0.18
N SER A 68 -9.00 -6.60 -1.32
CA SER A 68 -9.46 -5.54 -2.25
C SER A 68 -10.91 -5.73 -2.69
N ARG A 69 -11.36 -6.98 -2.88
CA ARG A 69 -12.75 -7.28 -3.22
C ARG A 69 -13.76 -6.92 -2.14
N ASP A 70 -13.36 -6.77 -0.88
CA ASP A 70 -14.25 -6.29 0.19
C ASP A 70 -14.77 -4.87 -0.10
N MET A 71 -14.09 -4.09 -0.94
CA MET A 71 -14.55 -2.77 -1.40
C MET A 71 -15.76 -2.85 -2.33
N THR A 72 -15.96 -3.99 -3.00
CA THR A 72 -17.06 -4.19 -3.96
C THR A 72 -18.33 -4.77 -3.34
N TYR A 73 -18.27 -5.14 -2.06
CA TYR A 73 -19.41 -5.70 -1.33
C TYR A 73 -20.02 -4.66 -0.40
N VAL A 74 -21.26 -4.28 -0.70
CA VAL A 74 -22.12 -3.50 0.19
C VAL A 74 -22.45 -4.35 1.41
N ARG A 75 -22.36 -3.78 2.63
CA ARG A 75 -22.89 -4.44 3.82
C ARG A 75 -24.41 -4.49 3.69
N GLY A 76 -24.98 -5.70 3.59
CA GLY A 76 -26.42 -5.98 3.70
C GLY A 76 -27.37 -4.80 3.45
N ASP A 77 -27.97 -4.31 4.54
CA ASP A 77 -28.98 -3.26 4.65
C ASP A 77 -28.54 -1.84 4.25
N ALA A 78 -27.35 -1.65 3.68
CA ALA A 78 -26.84 -0.34 3.34
C ALA A 78 -27.52 0.26 2.09
N GLU A 79 -27.72 1.58 2.12
CA GLU A 79 -28.41 2.35 1.10
C GLU A 79 -27.63 2.38 -0.24
N ALA A 80 -28.29 2.85 -1.30
CA ALA A 80 -27.74 2.87 -2.66
C ALA A 80 -26.42 3.67 -2.79
N ASP A 81 -26.09 4.52 -1.82
CA ASP A 81 -24.90 5.38 -1.76
C ASP A 81 -23.79 4.82 -0.84
N ALA A 82 -23.88 3.55 -0.44
CA ALA A 82 -22.94 2.90 0.48
C ALA A 82 -21.46 2.97 0.06
N PHE A 83 -21.17 3.06 -1.24
CA PHE A 83 -19.81 3.22 -1.78
C PHE A 83 -19.26 4.63 -1.58
N ASP A 84 -20.12 5.65 -1.69
CA ASP A 84 -19.73 7.05 -1.49
C ASP A 84 -19.61 7.40 0.00
N ASN A 85 -20.40 6.72 0.85
CA ASN A 85 -20.47 6.97 2.29
C ASN A 85 -19.58 6.07 3.16
N PHE A 86 -18.64 5.31 2.58
CA PHE A 86 -17.74 4.43 3.34
C PHE A 86 -18.49 3.38 4.19
N ALA A 87 -19.55 2.77 3.62
CA ALA A 87 -20.35 1.74 4.27
C ALA A 87 -20.15 0.33 3.65
N THR A 88 -19.01 0.09 2.99
CA THR A 88 -18.69 -1.22 2.40
C THR A 88 -18.22 -2.22 3.46
N ALA A 89 -18.16 -3.50 3.09
CA ALA A 89 -17.54 -4.54 3.93
C ALA A 89 -16.07 -4.20 4.24
N CYS A 90 -15.36 -3.59 3.27
CA CYS A 90 -14.01 -3.09 3.47
C CYS A 90 -13.95 -2.07 4.61
N ASP A 91 -14.81 -1.06 4.63
CA ASP A 91 -14.76 0.03 5.61
C ASP A 91 -14.97 -0.49 7.05
N GLY A 92 -15.95 -1.39 7.24
CA GLY A 92 -16.19 -2.02 8.54
C GLY A 92 -15.03 -2.90 9.02
N ARG A 93 -14.45 -3.71 8.12
CA ARG A 93 -13.30 -4.57 8.43
C ARG A 93 -12.04 -3.74 8.70
N ALA A 94 -11.79 -2.74 7.87
CA ALA A 94 -10.68 -1.80 7.99
C ALA A 94 -10.71 -1.03 9.32
N ALA A 95 -11.89 -0.56 9.76
CA ALA A 95 -12.04 0.11 11.04
C ALA A 95 -11.70 -0.80 12.23
N LEU A 96 -12.18 -2.05 12.22
CA LEU A 96 -11.86 -3.04 13.26
C LEU A 96 -10.36 -3.37 13.26
N LEU A 97 -9.81 -3.68 12.09
CA LEU A 97 -8.41 -4.04 11.93
C LEU A 97 -7.49 -2.88 12.33
N SER A 98 -7.82 -1.64 11.98
CA SER A 98 -7.05 -0.46 12.38
C SER A 98 -7.00 -0.25 13.89
N ARG A 99 -8.07 -0.60 14.63
CA ARG A 99 -8.04 -0.59 16.11
C ARG A 99 -7.09 -1.65 16.66
N VAL A 100 -7.11 -2.85 16.08
CA VAL A 100 -6.20 -3.94 16.46
C VAL A 100 -4.75 -3.54 16.18
N LEU A 101 -4.46 -3.00 15.00
CA LEU A 101 -3.14 -2.52 14.60
C LEU A 101 -2.65 -1.39 15.51
N GLY A 102 -3.52 -0.44 15.87
CA GLY A 102 -3.21 0.63 16.80
C GLY A 102 -2.77 0.14 18.19
N GLY A 103 -3.35 -0.95 18.68
CA GLY A 103 -2.96 -1.59 19.94
C GLY A 103 -1.72 -2.47 19.83
N ALA A 104 -1.63 -3.29 18.78
CA ALA A 104 -0.56 -4.26 18.59
C ALA A 104 0.75 -3.64 18.09
N ARG A 105 0.65 -2.51 17.36
CA ARG A 105 1.75 -1.76 16.73
C ARG A 105 2.77 -2.65 16.02
N PRO A 106 2.35 -3.48 15.04
CA PRO A 106 3.26 -4.40 14.39
C PRO A 106 4.28 -3.63 13.52
N LYS A 107 5.56 -3.98 13.67
CA LYS A 107 6.69 -3.39 12.95
C LYS A 107 6.96 -4.18 11.66
N ILE A 108 7.17 -3.53 10.53
CA ILE A 108 7.57 -4.18 9.28
C ILE A 108 8.97 -4.76 9.44
N GLU A 109 9.10 -6.08 9.29
CA GLU A 109 10.37 -6.82 9.39
C GLU A 109 10.98 -7.09 8.02
N SER A 110 10.14 -7.23 6.99
CA SER A 110 10.58 -7.56 5.65
C SER A 110 9.69 -6.90 4.60
N VAL A 111 10.35 -6.38 3.56
CA VAL A 111 9.73 -5.84 2.35
C VAL A 111 10.29 -6.62 1.18
N LEU A 112 9.41 -7.32 0.46
CA LEU A 112 9.78 -8.12 -0.71
C LEU A 112 9.04 -7.57 -1.92
N GLN A 113 9.78 -7.11 -2.92
CA GLN A 113 9.22 -6.84 -4.24
C GLN A 113 9.58 -8.01 -5.16
N ASN A 114 8.56 -8.61 -5.75
CA ASN A 114 8.65 -9.71 -6.68
C ASN A 114 8.52 -9.18 -8.13
N PRO A 115 8.80 -10.03 -9.14
CA PRO A 115 8.56 -9.68 -10.53
C PRO A 115 7.14 -9.16 -10.77
N ALA A 116 6.99 -8.36 -11.82
CA ALA A 116 5.73 -7.66 -12.15
C ALA A 116 5.20 -6.74 -11.03
N GLY A 117 6.07 -6.34 -10.09
CA GLY A 117 5.73 -5.36 -9.07
C GLY A 117 4.91 -5.91 -7.92
N ALA A 118 4.75 -7.23 -7.77
CA ALA A 118 4.11 -7.77 -6.58
C ALA A 118 4.90 -7.35 -5.32
N LEU A 119 4.20 -6.94 -4.26
CA LEU A 119 4.82 -6.40 -3.04
C LEU A 119 4.28 -7.16 -1.83
N THR A 120 5.18 -7.60 -0.95
CA THR A 120 4.84 -8.24 0.32
C THR A 120 5.52 -7.50 1.46
N LEU A 121 4.72 -6.97 2.38
CA LEU A 121 5.17 -6.43 3.66
C LEU A 121 4.87 -7.47 4.74
N LYS A 122 5.91 -8.01 5.38
CA LYS A 122 5.74 -8.85 6.57
C LYS A 122 6.04 -8.02 7.80
N ALA A 123 5.16 -8.09 8.78
CA ALA A 123 5.29 -7.40 10.04
C ALA A 123 5.32 -8.39 11.20
N THR A 124 5.86 -7.93 12.34
CA THR A 124 5.79 -8.66 13.61
C THR A 124 4.34 -9.02 13.95
N ARG A 125 4.14 -9.95 14.90
CA ARG A 125 2.81 -10.37 15.36
C ARG A 125 1.97 -11.02 14.26
N GLY A 126 2.61 -11.64 13.27
CA GLY A 126 1.94 -12.43 12.23
C GLY A 126 1.21 -11.61 11.17
N PHE A 127 1.29 -10.27 11.17
CA PHE A 127 0.60 -9.46 10.16
C PHE A 127 1.38 -9.40 8.85
N SER A 128 0.66 -9.37 7.72
CA SER A 128 1.26 -9.07 6.43
C SER A 128 0.31 -8.33 5.49
N VAL A 129 0.88 -7.61 4.54
CA VAL A 129 0.16 -6.98 3.42
C VAL A 129 0.76 -7.51 2.13
N GLU A 130 -0.10 -7.98 1.23
CA GLU A 130 0.30 -8.50 -0.07
C GLU A 130 -0.42 -7.78 -1.19
N VAL A 131 0.33 -7.36 -2.20
CA VAL A 131 -0.11 -6.56 -3.34
C VAL A 131 0.21 -7.31 -4.62
N PHE A 132 -0.77 -7.41 -5.52
CA PHE A 132 -0.73 -8.18 -6.74
C PHE A 132 -1.16 -7.30 -7.92
N PRO A 133 -0.22 -6.63 -8.59
CA PRO A 133 -0.50 -5.99 -9.86
C PRO A 133 -1.15 -6.98 -10.83
N ASP A 134 -2.37 -6.68 -11.25
CA ASP A 134 -3.25 -7.57 -12.03
C ASP A 134 -3.69 -6.96 -13.36
N ARG A 135 -3.11 -5.80 -13.73
CA ARG A 135 -3.40 -5.08 -14.96
C ARG A 135 -2.12 -4.85 -15.77
N SER A 136 -2.27 -4.76 -17.09
CA SER A 136 -1.19 -4.30 -17.97
C SER A 136 -0.82 -2.86 -17.60
N ALA A 137 0.48 -2.56 -17.51
CA ALA A 137 1.09 -1.40 -16.85
C ALA A 137 0.80 0.00 -17.45
N THR A 138 -0.46 0.34 -17.66
CA THR A 138 -0.92 1.67 -18.12
C THR A 138 -1.19 2.64 -16.96
N GLU A 139 -1.28 2.11 -15.75
CA GLU A 139 -1.57 2.84 -14.51
C GLU A 139 -0.65 2.37 -13.38
N GLU A 140 -0.44 3.23 -12.40
CA GLU A 140 0.30 2.88 -11.18
C GLU A 140 -0.50 1.87 -10.35
N SER A 141 0.08 0.70 -10.09
CA SER A 141 -0.51 -0.36 -9.29
C SER A 141 -0.40 -0.11 -7.79
N TRP A 142 0.69 0.52 -7.34
CA TRP A 142 0.87 0.96 -5.97
C TRP A 142 1.97 2.03 -5.85
N ARG A 143 1.93 2.78 -4.75
CA ARG A 143 2.94 3.77 -4.36
C ARG A 143 3.13 3.81 -2.85
N ALA A 144 4.37 3.60 -2.41
CA ALA A 144 4.84 3.86 -1.06
C ALA A 144 5.50 5.24 -0.99
N PHE A 145 5.18 6.04 0.02
CA PHE A 145 5.72 7.40 0.11
C PHE A 145 5.79 7.92 1.53
N ARG A 146 6.69 8.88 1.74
CA ARG A 146 6.67 9.79 2.88
C ARG A 146 5.83 11.01 2.52
N ARG A 147 4.91 11.42 3.40
CA ARG A 147 4.11 12.63 3.15
C ARG A 147 5.03 13.85 2.95
N GLY A 148 4.92 14.50 1.78
CA GLY A 148 5.77 15.64 1.40
C GLY A 148 7.23 15.28 1.13
N GLY A 149 7.55 14.01 0.91
CA GLY A 149 8.92 13.53 0.71
C GLY A 149 9.06 12.58 -0.47
N GLU A 150 9.99 11.63 -0.34
CA GLU A 150 10.27 10.62 -1.36
C GLU A 150 9.10 9.65 -1.53
N HIS A 151 8.96 9.14 -2.76
CA HIS A 151 7.95 8.18 -3.12
C HIS A 151 8.49 7.18 -4.13
N PHE A 152 8.00 5.95 -4.03
CA PHE A 152 8.35 4.79 -4.85
C PHE A 152 7.07 4.06 -5.24
N GLY A 153 6.93 3.59 -6.46
CA GLY A 153 5.76 2.88 -6.97
C GLY A 153 6.05 1.93 -8.12
N PHE A 154 4.99 1.28 -8.60
CA PHE A 154 5.07 0.36 -9.73
C PHE A 154 3.95 0.63 -10.75
N PRO A 155 4.24 0.66 -12.06
CA PRO A 155 5.57 0.58 -12.67
C PRO A 155 6.41 1.85 -12.37
N PRO A 156 7.74 1.74 -12.23
CA PRO A 156 8.60 2.88 -11.85
C PRO A 156 8.49 4.07 -12.82
N SER A 157 8.23 3.82 -14.11
CA SER A 157 8.09 4.87 -15.12
C SER A 157 6.86 5.78 -14.95
N LEU A 158 5.87 5.36 -14.16
CA LEU A 158 4.66 6.14 -13.87
C LEU A 158 4.75 6.88 -12.53
N VAL A 159 5.84 6.66 -11.79
CA VAL A 159 6.13 7.35 -10.55
C VAL A 159 6.66 8.73 -10.92
N GLN A 160 5.78 9.73 -11.01
CA GLN A 160 6.18 11.09 -11.34
C GLN A 160 7.14 11.63 -10.28
N GLU A 161 8.38 11.94 -10.62
CA GLU A 161 9.20 12.82 -9.78
C GLU A 161 8.46 14.15 -9.64
N PHE A 162 8.07 14.51 -8.42
CA PHE A 162 7.85 15.92 -8.13
C PHE A 162 9.23 16.58 -8.19
N ALA A 163 9.67 16.92 -9.40
CA ALA A 163 10.61 18.01 -9.55
C ALA A 163 9.97 19.17 -8.80
N ALA A 164 10.64 19.62 -7.74
CA ALA A 164 10.37 20.90 -7.13
C ALA A 164 10.53 21.92 -8.27
N ASP A 165 9.42 22.23 -8.93
CA ASP A 165 9.39 23.17 -10.02
C ASP A 165 9.72 24.51 -9.39
N ALA A 166 10.98 24.90 -9.58
CA ALA A 166 11.47 26.23 -9.36
C ALA A 166 10.46 27.19 -9.97
N ARG A 167 9.97 28.12 -9.17
CA ARG A 167 9.31 29.31 -9.69
C ARG A 167 10.02 30.55 -9.15
N PRO A 168 10.03 31.59 -9.98
CA PRO A 168 11.22 32.35 -10.41
C PRO A 168 11.80 33.29 -9.35
#